data_AF-A0A2E3UEH7-F1
#
_entry.id   AF-A0A2E3UEH7-F1
#
_cell.length_a   1.000
_cell.length_b   1.000
_cell.length_c   1.000
_cell.angle_alpha   90.00
_cell.angle_beta   90.00
_cell.angle_gamma   90.00
#
_symmetry.space_group_name_H-M   'P 1'
#
loop_
_entity.id
_entity.type
_entity.pdbx_description
1 polymer ?
#
loop_
_entity_poly.entity_id
_entity_poly.type
_entity_poly.pdbx_seq_one_letter_code
_entity_poly.pdbx_strand_id
1 'polypeptide(L)'
;MDLRTKALLDDMFMYGGGNVYGPRQLKEGIDARGEWAQRYRANFEHVLAERTLSAAEYEDRTEISFDTDDELYDHLSKLHRYLFFDGPIP
;
A
#
# COMPACT_ATOMS: atom_id res chain seq x y z
N MET A 1 13.81 6.94 -3.27
CA MET A 1 12.97 5.74 -3.46
C MET A 1 13.71 4.60 -4.16
N ASP A 2 13.72 3.40 -3.56
CA ASP A 2 14.27 2.17 -4.16
C ASP A 2 13.26 1.48 -5.13
N LEU A 3 13.72 0.43 -5.82
CA LEU A 3 12.95 -0.28 -6.84
C LEU A 3 11.69 -0.99 -6.28
N ARG A 4 11.74 -1.51 -5.05
CA ARG A 4 10.60 -2.21 -4.43
C ARG A 4 9.54 -1.21 -3.97
N THR A 5 9.97 -0.09 -3.40
CA THR A 5 9.06 1.01 -3.02
C THR A 5 8.35 1.60 -4.23
N LYS A 6 9.08 1.82 -5.33
CA LYS A 6 8.47 2.27 -6.59
C LYS A 6 7.46 1.25 -7.13
N ALA A 7 7.83 -0.03 -7.15
CA ALA A 7 6.93 -1.09 -7.61
C ALA A 7 5.65 -1.17 -6.75
N LEU A 8 5.77 -0.99 -5.44
CA LEU A 8 4.61 -0.94 -4.54
C LEU A 8 3.66 0.21 -4.90
N LEU A 9 4.18 1.42 -5.09
CA LEU A 9 3.38 2.59 -5.44
C LEU A 9 2.74 2.47 -6.82
N ASP A 10 3.46 1.91 -7.80
CA ASP A 10 2.92 1.66 -9.13
C ASP A 10 1.79 0.61 -9.08
N ASP A 11 1.97 -0.47 -8.31
CA ASP A 11 0.92 -1.47 -8.06
C ASP A 11 -0.28 -0.82 -7.34
N MET A 12 -0.07 -0.06 -6.26
CA MET A 12 -1.13 0.66 -5.54
C MET A 12 -1.91 1.62 -6.46
N PHE A 13 -1.22 2.34 -7.34
CA PHE A 13 -1.86 3.28 -8.26
C PHE A 13 -2.60 2.55 -9.40
N MET A 14 -2.04 1.48 -9.95
CA MET A 14 -2.66 0.71 -11.02
C MET A 14 -3.98 0.06 -10.59
N TYR A 15 -4.08 -0.33 -9.32
CA TYR A 15 -5.28 -0.97 -8.76
C TYR A 15 -6.14 -0.03 -7.90
N GLY A 16 -5.60 1.12 -7.50
CA GLY A 16 -6.27 2.18 -6.73
C GLY A 16 -6.74 3.39 -7.55
N GLY A 17 -6.32 3.51 -8.81
CA GLY A 17 -6.27 4.78 -9.54
C GLY A 17 -7.56 5.26 -10.22
N GLY A 18 -7.87 6.55 -9.99
CA GLY A 18 -8.81 7.39 -10.74
C GLY A 18 -9.91 8.02 -9.87
N ASN A 19 -10.37 7.26 -8.88
CA ASN A 19 -11.26 7.64 -7.79
C ASN A 19 -11.12 6.47 -6.83
N VAL A 20 -10.40 6.68 -5.73
CA VAL A 20 -10.09 5.72 -4.64
C VAL A 20 -10.89 4.43 -4.78
N TYR A 21 -10.31 3.42 -5.46
CA TYR A 21 -10.78 2.06 -5.25
C TYR A 21 -10.40 1.76 -3.79
N GLY A 22 -11.39 1.84 -2.91
CA GLY A 22 -11.20 1.67 -1.48
C GLY A 22 -10.55 0.33 -1.16
N PRO A 23 -10.04 0.16 0.07
CA PRO A 23 -9.29 -1.02 0.51
C PRO A 23 -9.90 -2.36 0.04
N ARG A 24 -11.23 -2.45 0.01
CA ARG A 24 -12.01 -3.60 -0.46
C ARG A 24 -11.70 -4.05 -1.89
N GLN A 25 -11.65 -3.15 -2.85
CA GLN A 25 -11.40 -3.50 -4.26
C GLN A 25 -9.94 -3.93 -4.46
N LEU A 26 -9.02 -3.33 -3.69
CA LEU A 26 -7.62 -3.76 -3.66
C LEU A 26 -7.50 -5.20 -3.14
N LYS A 27 -8.24 -5.54 -2.07
CA LYS A 27 -8.31 -6.90 -1.53
C LYS A 27 -8.87 -7.91 -2.55
N GLU A 28 -9.97 -7.58 -3.21
CA GLU A 28 -10.56 -8.41 -4.26
C GLU A 28 -9.58 -8.65 -5.43
N GLY A 29 -8.79 -7.64 -5.81
CA GLY A 29 -7.75 -7.75 -6.85
C GLY A 29 -6.56 -8.64 -6.44
N ILE A 30 -6.14 -8.57 -5.17
CA ILE A 30 -5.09 -9.42 -4.60
C ILE A 30 -5.53 -10.89 -4.57
N ASP A 31 -6.74 -11.16 -4.06
CA ASP A 31 -7.25 -12.53 -3.92
C ASP A 31 -7.39 -13.25 -5.28
N ALA A 32 -7.64 -12.51 -6.35
CA ALA A 32 -7.80 -13.06 -7.70
C ALA A 32 -6.47 -13.47 -8.39
N ARG A 33 -5.30 -13.05 -7.89
CA ARG A 33 -4.02 -13.14 -8.65
C ARG A 33 -2.84 -13.69 -7.83
N GLY A 34 -3.00 -14.86 -7.22
CA GLY A 34 -2.11 -15.47 -6.21
C GLY A 34 -0.58 -15.27 -6.29
N GLU A 35 0.07 -15.33 -7.46
CA GLU A 35 1.53 -15.05 -7.57
C GLU A 35 1.86 -13.56 -7.44
N TRP A 36 1.00 -12.70 -7.99
CA TRP A 36 1.13 -11.25 -7.87
C TRP A 36 0.88 -10.80 -6.42
N ALA A 37 -0.08 -11.42 -5.73
CA ALA A 37 -0.35 -11.17 -4.32
C ALA A 37 0.89 -11.38 -3.43
N GLN A 38 1.68 -12.42 -3.69
CA GLN A 38 2.91 -12.70 -2.94
C GLN A 38 3.98 -11.63 -3.18
N ARG A 39 4.17 -11.22 -4.44
CA ARG A 39 5.14 -10.16 -4.77
C ARG A 39 4.71 -8.82 -4.18
N TYR A 40 3.43 -8.48 -4.30
CA TYR A 40 2.87 -7.25 -3.77
C TYR A 40 3.00 -7.21 -2.25
N ARG A 41 2.68 -8.31 -1.55
CA ARG A 41 2.92 -8.47 -0.11
C ARG A 41 4.40 -8.29 0.26
N ALA A 42 5.33 -8.94 -0.45
CA ALA A 42 6.76 -8.84 -0.15
C ALA A 42 7.30 -7.41 -0.32
N ASN A 43 6.79 -6.66 -1.30
CA ASN A 43 7.13 -5.24 -1.47
C ASN A 43 6.54 -4.39 -0.34
N PHE A 44 5.32 -4.69 0.09
CA PHE A 44 4.65 -4.01 1.20
C PHE A 44 5.40 -4.23 2.53
N GLU A 45 5.76 -5.48 2.84
CA GLU A 45 6.54 -5.85 4.01
C GLU A 45 7.92 -5.16 4.00
N HIS A 46 8.55 -5.02 2.83
CA HIS A 46 9.82 -4.29 2.70
C HIS A 46 9.68 -2.80 3.04
N VAL A 47 8.65 -2.12 2.51
CA VAL A 47 8.42 -0.70 2.81
C VAL A 47 8.14 -0.50 4.29
N LEU A 48 7.31 -1.37 4.90
CA LEU A 48 7.02 -1.31 6.35
C LEU A 48 8.28 -1.53 7.21
N ALA A 49 9.15 -2.46 6.84
CA ALA A 49 10.33 -2.80 7.62
C ALA A 49 11.44 -1.74 7.52
N GLU A 50 11.74 -1.29 6.30
CA GLU A 50 12.87 -0.41 6.01
C GLU A 50 12.50 1.08 6.07
N ARG A 51 11.20 1.37 6.19
CA ARG A 51 10.64 2.73 6.20
C ARG A 51 11.17 3.61 5.07
N THR A 52 11.18 3.06 3.86
CA THR A 52 11.78 3.66 2.65
C THR A 52 10.92 4.71 1.95
N LEU A 53 9.69 4.92 2.42
CA LEU A 53 8.70 5.83 1.84
C LEU A 53 8.33 6.95 2.82
N SER A 54 8.43 8.21 2.39
CA SER A 54 7.97 9.34 3.19
C SER A 54 6.49 9.67 2.93
N ALA A 55 5.86 10.36 3.88
CA ALA A 55 4.50 10.89 3.74
C ALA A 55 4.38 11.76 2.47
N ALA A 56 5.35 12.64 2.24
CA ALA A 56 5.38 13.51 1.05
C ALA A 56 5.47 12.73 -0.26
N GLU A 57 6.27 11.65 -0.33
CA GLU A 57 6.35 10.80 -1.53
C GLU A 57 5.05 10.00 -1.76
N TYR A 58 4.33 9.64 -0.69
CA TYR A 58 3.04 8.97 -0.79
C TYR A 58 1.92 9.94 -1.22
N GLU A 59 1.94 11.16 -0.70
CA GLU A 59 1.03 12.27 -1.05
C GLU A 59 1.18 12.70 -2.50
N ASP A 60 2.40 12.75 -3.05
CA ASP A 60 2.61 13.09 -4.46
C ASP A 60 1.93 12.09 -5.43
N ARG A 61 1.63 10.88 -4.92
CA ARG A 61 1.10 9.76 -5.70
C ARG A 61 -0.34 9.40 -5.32
N THR A 62 -0.89 9.95 -4.26
CA THR A 62 -2.22 9.63 -3.72
C THR A 62 -2.95 10.88 -3.24
N GLU A 63 -4.26 10.80 -3.04
CA GLU A 63 -5.03 11.92 -2.48
C GLU A 63 -5.05 11.93 -0.93
N ILE A 64 -4.23 11.07 -0.30
CA ILE A 64 -4.20 10.90 1.16
C ILE A 64 -2.99 11.65 1.72
N SER A 65 -3.24 12.56 2.66
CA SER A 65 -2.21 13.33 3.36
C SER A 65 -2.00 12.88 4.80
N PHE A 66 -0.77 12.97 5.26
CA PHE A 66 -0.34 12.65 6.62
C PHE A 66 0.53 13.77 7.17
N ASP A 67 0.34 14.13 8.45
CA ASP A 67 1.15 15.19 9.08
C ASP A 67 2.58 14.69 9.38
N THR A 68 2.75 13.38 9.51
CA THR A 68 4.04 12.73 9.80
C THR A 68 4.22 11.42 9.05
N ASP A 69 5.48 11.03 8.86
CA ASP A 69 5.81 9.69 8.37
C ASP A 69 5.23 8.62 9.31
N ASP A 70 5.25 8.82 10.64
CA ASP A 70 4.68 7.84 11.59
C ASP A 70 3.19 7.56 11.32
N GLU A 71 2.40 8.58 10.98
CA GLU A 71 0.99 8.42 10.60
C GLU A 71 0.83 7.63 9.29
N LEU A 72 1.67 7.91 8.29
CA LEU A 72 1.73 7.10 7.06
C LEU A 72 1.99 5.63 7.40
N TYR A 73 2.98 5.33 8.23
CA TYR A 73 3.35 3.95 8.54
C TYR A 73 2.29 3.22 9.39
N ASP A 74 1.57 3.93 10.26
CA ASP A 74 0.40 3.38 10.94
C ASP A 74 -0.73 3.03 9.95
N HIS A 75 -1.02 3.93 9.00
CA HIS A 75 -1.98 3.67 7.93
C HIS A 75 -1.57 2.48 7.06
N LEU A 76 -0.33 2.43 6.58
CA LEU A 76 0.19 1.33 5.78
C LEU A 76 0.14 0.00 6.54
N SER A 77 0.43 -0.01 7.84
CA SER A 77 0.33 -1.21 8.67
C SER A 77 -1.12 -1.73 8.77
N LYS A 78 -2.09 -0.84 8.96
CA LYS A 78 -3.52 -1.18 8.94
C LYS A 78 -3.95 -1.72 7.57
N LEU A 79 -3.52 -1.07 6.49
CA LEU A 79 -3.80 -1.50 5.12
C LEU A 79 -3.22 -2.89 4.84
N HIS A 80 -1.96 -3.13 5.22
CA HIS A 80 -1.34 -4.46 5.12
C HIS A 80 -2.14 -5.54 5.84
N ARG A 81 -2.58 -5.26 7.08
CA ARG A 81 -3.43 -6.20 7.84
C ARG A 81 -4.78 -6.45 7.16
N TYR A 82 -5.43 -5.40 6.67
CA TYR A 82 -6.70 -5.53 5.94
C TYR A 82 -6.56 -6.43 4.72
N LEU A 83 -5.53 -6.19 3.91
CA LEU A 83 -5.30 -6.87 2.65
C LEU A 83 -4.91 -8.34 2.83
N PHE A 84 -4.10 -8.68 3.83
CA PHE A 84 -3.48 -10.02 3.91
C PHE A 84 -3.83 -10.86 5.15
N PHE A 85 -4.47 -10.27 6.16
CA PHE A 85 -4.69 -10.93 7.47
C PHE A 85 -6.10 -10.70 8.04
N ASP A 86 -7.08 -10.41 7.18
CA ASP A 86 -8.47 -10.11 7.58
C ASP A 86 -8.60 -9.01 8.65
N GLY A 87 -7.72 -8.01 8.60
CA GLY A 87 -7.81 -6.82 9.45
C GLY A 87 -9.06 -5.96 9.16
N PRO A 88 -9.40 -5.01 10.06
CA PRO A 88 -10.45 -4.03 9.80
C PRO A 88 -10.05 -3.08 8.66
N ILE A 89 -11.05 -2.44 8.03
CA ILE A 89 -10.79 -1.40 7.02
C ILE A 89 -9.94 -0.28 7.68
N PRO A 90 -8.82 0.14 7.06
CA PRO A 90 -7.90 1.15 7.59
C PRO A 90 -8.50 2.54 7.77
#